data_AF-A0A0R2Y142-F1
#
_entry.id   AF-A0A0R2Y142-F1
#
_cell.length_a   1.000
_cell.length_b   1.000
_cell.length_c   1.000
_cell.angle_alpha   90.00
_cell.angle_beta   90.00
_cell.angle_gamma   90.00
#
_symmetry.space_group_name_H-M   'P 1'
#
loop_
_entity.id
_entity.type
_entity.pdbx_description
1 polymer ?
#
loop_
_entity_poly.entity_id
_entity_poly.type
_entity_poly.pdbx_seq_one_letter_code
_entity_poly.pdbx_strand_id
1 'polypeptide(L)'
;MRRNLNHVKHLLDLVQAHADEEGISMIDLLPKWEESSGNPEVSLLEPELIYLVNRCADAGYLAVIGGHSVQLTWAGHDYLDSVTVKPLA
;
A
#
# COMPACT_ATOMS: atom_id res chain seq x y z
N MET A 1 -4.91 -10.11 -11.74
CA MET A 1 -5.63 -8.89 -11.31
C MET A 1 -5.50 -7.80 -12.36
N ARG A 2 -6.63 -7.23 -12.83
CA ARG A 2 -6.58 -5.92 -13.50
C ARG A 2 -6.06 -4.89 -12.50
N ARG A 3 -5.31 -3.90 -12.99
CA ARG A 3 -4.71 -2.82 -12.20
C ARG A 3 -5.81 -2.07 -11.43
N ASN A 4 -6.11 -2.48 -10.20
CA ASN A 4 -7.09 -1.79 -9.38
C ASN A 4 -6.37 -0.65 -8.64
N LEU A 5 -6.40 0.54 -9.23
CA LEU A 5 -5.72 1.71 -8.68
C LEU A 5 -6.25 2.10 -7.29
N ASN A 6 -7.48 1.69 -6.95
CA ASN A 6 -8.03 1.88 -5.61
C ASN A 6 -7.30 1.03 -4.57
N HIS A 7 -6.98 -0.23 -4.90
CA HIS A 7 -6.20 -1.11 -4.02
C HIS A 7 -4.77 -0.60 -3.86
N VAL A 8 -4.16 -0.09 -4.93
CA VAL A 8 -2.83 0.55 -4.87
C VAL A 8 -2.87 1.76 -3.95
N LYS A 9 -3.79 2.71 -4.17
CA LYS A 9 -3.91 3.88 -3.32
C LYS A 9 -4.14 3.48 -1.86
N HIS A 10 -5.06 2.56 -1.61
CA HIS A 10 -5.37 2.10 -0.27
C HIS A 10 -4.17 1.49 0.45
N LEU A 11 -3.41 0.62 -0.23
CA LEU A 11 -2.18 0.06 0.31
C LEU A 11 -1.18 1.16 0.67
N LEU A 12 -0.97 2.13 -0.23
CA LEU A 12 -0.03 3.22 -0.01
C LEU A 12 -0.49 4.14 1.15
N ASP A 13 -1.78 4.43 1.27
CA ASP A 13 -2.35 5.18 2.41
C ASP A 13 -2.07 4.46 3.74
N LEU A 14 -2.25 3.13 3.79
CA LEU A 14 -1.99 2.34 4.99
C LEU A 14 -0.51 2.34 5.38
N VAL A 15 0.38 2.16 4.40
CA VAL A 15 1.82 2.23 4.65
C VAL A 15 2.20 3.64 5.13
N GLN A 16 1.63 4.71 4.56
CA GLN A 16 1.90 6.08 5.00
C GLN A 16 1.44 6.32 6.45
N ALA A 17 0.28 5.76 6.83
CA ALA A 17 -0.32 5.98 8.13
C ALA A 17 0.33 5.17 9.27
N HIS A 18 0.98 4.05 8.94
CA HIS A 18 1.38 3.06 9.95
C HIS A 18 2.84 2.60 9.87
N ALA A 19 3.58 2.91 8.81
CA ALA A 19 5.01 2.65 8.79
C ALA A 19 5.75 3.60 9.74
N ASP A 20 6.72 3.05 10.47
CA ASP A 20 7.67 3.83 11.26
C ASP A 20 8.97 4.08 10.47
N GLU A 21 10.05 4.39 11.18
CA GLU A 21 11.38 4.60 10.57
C GLU A 21 11.97 3.35 9.93
N GLU A 22 11.58 2.14 10.36
CA GLU A 22 11.98 0.85 9.79
C GLU A 22 10.97 0.31 8.76
N GLY A 23 9.83 0.98 8.61
CA GLY A 23 8.74 0.60 7.71
C GLY A 23 7.57 -0.04 8.45
N ILE A 24 6.77 -0.83 7.75
CA ILE A 24 5.75 -1.69 8.36
C ILE A 24 5.98 -3.13 7.93
N SER A 25 5.97 -4.06 8.88
CA SER A 25 6.10 -5.49 8.58
C SER A 25 4.85 -6.01 7.87
N MET A 26 4.98 -7.06 7.06
CA MET A 26 3.81 -7.72 6.48
C MET A 26 2.84 -8.27 7.55
N ILE A 27 3.37 -8.69 8.71
CA ILE A 27 2.59 -9.21 9.83
C ILE A 27 1.68 -8.12 10.41
N ASP A 28 2.17 -6.88 10.47
CA ASP A 28 1.40 -5.74 11.00
C ASP A 28 0.52 -5.08 9.92
N LEU A 29 0.92 -5.16 8.65
CA LEU A 29 0.18 -4.58 7.53
C LEU A 29 -1.09 -5.38 7.20
N LEU A 30 -1.05 -6.71 7.27
CA LEU A 30 -2.18 -7.58 6.99
C LEU A 30 -3.43 -7.26 7.85
N PRO A 31 -3.36 -7.24 9.19
CA PRO A 31 -4.54 -6.95 10.01
C PRO A 31 -5.08 -5.55 9.75
N LYS A 32 -4.21 -4.56 9.50
CA LYS A 32 -4.62 -3.19 9.16
C LYS A 32 -5.40 -3.14 7.85
N TRP A 33 -4.95 -3.90 6.85
CA TRP A 33 -5.66 -4.03 5.57
C TRP A 33 -7.05 -4.66 5.74
N GLU A 34 -7.15 -5.72 6.54
CA GLU A 34 -8.43 -6.39 6.84
C GLU A 34 -9.39 -5.46 7.59
N GLU A 35 -8.89 -4.71 8.56
CA GLU A 35 -9.67 -3.73 9.32
C GLU A 35 -10.15 -2.56 8.45
N SER A 36 -9.30 -2.08 7.54
CA SER A 36 -9.57 -0.88 6.74
C SER A 36 -10.39 -1.13 5.48
N SER A 37 -10.48 -2.37 5.01
CA SER A 37 -11.12 -2.70 3.75
C SER A 37 -12.65 -2.62 3.79
N GLY A 38 -13.28 -2.59 4.98
CA GLY A 38 -14.69 -2.20 5.23
C GLY A 38 -15.79 -3.03 4.54
N ASN A 39 -15.44 -3.83 3.54
CA ASN A 39 -16.29 -4.75 2.81
C ASN A 39 -15.50 -6.05 2.53
N PRO A 40 -15.78 -7.14 3.25
CA PRO A 40 -15.07 -8.41 3.12
C PRO A 40 -15.11 -9.00 1.70
N GLU A 41 -16.11 -8.65 0.88
CA GLU A 41 -16.22 -9.13 -0.50
C GLU A 41 -15.27 -8.41 -1.49
N VAL A 42 -14.62 -7.31 -1.06
CA VAL A 42 -13.68 -6.50 -1.86
C VAL A 42 -12.26 -6.53 -1.27
N SER A 43 -12.11 -7.12 -0.09
CA SER A 43 -10.82 -7.29 0.56
C SER A 43 -10.02 -8.40 -0.12
N LEU A 44 -8.78 -8.07 -0.46
CA LEU A 44 -7.83 -9.03 -1.02
C LEU A 44 -7.46 -10.06 0.05
N LEU A 45 -7.36 -11.33 -0.34
CA LEU A 45 -6.77 -12.36 0.50
C LEU A 45 -5.28 -12.09 0.71
N GLU A 46 -4.69 -12.65 1.76
CA GLU A 46 -3.25 -12.50 2.08
C GLU A 46 -2.32 -12.70 0.85
N PRO A 47 -2.45 -13.77 0.03
CA PRO A 47 -1.58 -13.95 -1.13
C PRO A 47 -1.75 -12.84 -2.19
N GLU A 48 -2.95 -12.28 -2.30
CA GLU A 48 -3.26 -11.20 -3.24
C GLU A 48 -2.72 -9.85 -2.74
N LEU A 49 -2.75 -9.62 -1.42
CA LEU A 49 -2.09 -8.47 -0.80
C LEU A 49 -0.57 -8.54 -0.96
N ILE A 50 0.03 -9.70 -0.71
CA ILE A 50 1.46 -9.93 -0.94
C ILE A 50 1.80 -9.68 -2.41
N TYR A 51 0.98 -10.18 -3.33
CA TYR A 51 1.15 -9.89 -4.75
C TYR A 51 1.09 -8.38 -5.03
N LEU A 52 0.10 -7.66 -4.49
CA LEU A 52 -0.04 -6.22 -4.66
C LEU A 52 1.16 -5.44 -4.13
N VAL A 53 1.67 -5.80 -2.95
CA VAL A 53 2.87 -5.23 -2.34
C VAL A 53 4.08 -5.40 -3.26
N ASN A 54 4.32 -6.63 -3.75
CA ASN A 54 5.41 -6.90 -4.69
C ASN A 54 5.27 -6.10 -5.99
N ARG A 55 4.05 -5.94 -6.51
CA ARG A 55 3.82 -5.12 -7.71
C ARG A 55 4.04 -3.63 -7.46
N CYS A 56 3.74 -3.12 -6.27
CA CYS A 56 4.04 -1.74 -5.90
C CYS A 56 5.54 -1.52 -5.70
N ALA A 57 6.25 -2.53 -5.17
CA ALA A 57 7.70 -2.51 -5.07
C ALA A 57 8.38 -2.55 -6.44
N ASP A 58 7.94 -3.45 -7.34
CA ASP A 58 8.40 -3.51 -8.74
C ASP A 58 8.19 -2.18 -9.49
N ALA A 59 7.09 -1.48 -9.18
CA ALA A 59 6.76 -0.19 -9.76
C ALA A 59 7.53 0.98 -9.12
N GLY A 60 8.28 0.74 -8.05
CA GLY A 60 9.07 1.73 -7.33
C GLY A 60 8.27 2.58 -6.34
N TYR A 61 7.01 2.26 -6.03
CA TYR A 61 6.20 2.98 -5.04
C TYR A 61 6.53 2.57 -3.60
N LEU A 62 6.96 1.33 -3.41
CA LEU A 62 7.39 0.78 -2.13
C LEU A 62 8.85 0.33 -2.20
N ALA A 63 9.54 0.42 -1.08
CA ALA A 63 10.82 -0.25 -0.85
C ALA A 63 10.62 -1.39 0.17
N VAL A 64 11.23 -2.54 -0.08
CA VAL A 64 11.27 -3.66 0.87
C VAL A 64 12.56 -3.54 1.70
N ILE A 65 12.41 -3.37 3.00
CA ILE A 65 13.50 -3.18 3.97
C ILE A 65 13.66 -4.46 4.78
N GLY A 66 14.90 -4.92 4.95
CA GLY A 66 15.20 -6.13 5.73
C GLY A 66 14.56 -7.42 5.22
N GLY A 67 13.95 -7.40 4.02
CA GLY A 67 13.25 -8.53 3.41
C GLY A 67 11.84 -8.80 3.94
N HIS A 68 11.32 -8.01 4.88
CA HIS A 68 10.02 -8.27 5.52
C HIS A 68 9.19 -7.03 5.88
N SER A 69 9.80 -5.85 5.85
CA SER A 69 9.12 -4.57 6.07
C SER A 69 9.00 -3.77 4.77
N VAL A 70 7.97 -2.94 4.66
CA VAL A 70 7.75 -2.09 3.50
C VAL A 70 7.63 -0.62 3.91
N GLN A 71 8.15 0.26 3.08
CA GLN A 71 8.06 1.70 3.27
C GLN A 71 7.78 2.39 1.95
N LEU A 72 7.13 3.55 2.00
CA LEU A 72 6.95 4.40 0.83
C LEU A 72 8.29 4.93 0.33
N THR A 73 8.44 4.94 -0.99
CA THR A 73 9.49 5.73 -1.65
C THR A 73 8.99 7.14 -1.92
N TRP A 74 9.89 8.02 -2.36
CA TRP A 74 9.52 9.33 -2.91
C TRP A 74 8.48 9.22 -4.04
N ALA A 75 8.65 8.27 -4.96
CA ALA A 75 7.69 8.06 -6.05
C ALA A 75 6.32 7.57 -5.55
N GLY A 76 6.29 6.82 -4.44
CA GLY A 76 5.06 6.43 -3.77
C GLY A 76 4.32 7.62 -3.16
N HIS A 77 5.05 8.54 -2.51
CA HIS A 77 4.50 9.80 -2.01
C HIS A 77 3.97 10.68 -3.15
N ASP A 78 4.76 10.88 -4.22
CA ASP A 78 4.34 11.67 -5.38
C ASP A 78 3.06 11.11 -6.02
N TYR A 79 2.97 9.78 -6.14
CA TYR A 79 1.76 9.12 -6.64
C TYR A 79 0.57 9.40 -5.72
N LEU A 80 0.70 9.20 -4.41
CA LEU A 80 -0.36 9.46 -3.43
C LEU A 80 -0.86 10.91 -3.52
N ASP A 81 0.05 11.87 -3.59
CA ASP A 81 -0.30 13.28 -3.70
C ASP A 81 -1.07 13.55 -5.01
N SER A 82 -0.62 12.96 -6.13
CA SER A 82 -1.27 13.14 -7.44
C SER A 82 -2.72 12.62 -7.52
N VAL A 83 -3.05 11.61 -6.71
CA VAL A 83 -4.39 10.99 -6.68
C VAL A 83 -5.25 11.45 -5.51
N THR A 84 -4.67 12.15 -4.54
CA THR A 84 -5.37 12.67 -3.35
C THR A 84 -5.76 14.14 -3.52
N VAL A 85 -4.95 14.93 -4.23
CA VAL A 85 -5.27 16.33 -4.52
C VAL A 85 -6.29 16.41 -5.66
N LYS A 86 -7.53 16.80 -5.33
CA LYS A 86 -8.44 17.37 -6.34
C LYS A 86 -7.80 18.65 -6.88
N PRO A 87 -7.72 18.86 -8.21
CA PRO A 87 -7.31 20.16 -8.72
C PRO A 87 -8.28 21.20 -8.15
N LEU A 88 -7.73 22.21 -7.46
CA LEU A 88 -8.47 23.41 -7.12
C LEU A 88 -8.86 24.07 -8.45
N ALA A 89 -10.13 23.96 -8.79
CA ALA A 89 -10.76 24.74 -9.86
C ALA A 89 -10.79 26.23 -9.50
#